data_AF-A0A968RN95-F1
#
_entry.id   AF-A0A968RN95-F1
#
_cell.length_a   1.000
_cell.length_b   1.000
_cell.length_c   1.000
_cell.angle_alpha   90.00
_cell.angle_beta   90.00
_cell.angle_gamma   90.00
#
_symmetry.space_group_name_H-M   'P 1'
#
loop_
_entity.id
_entity.type
_entity.pdbx_description
1 polymer ?
#
loop_
_entity_poly.entity_id
_entity_poly.type
_entity_poly.pdbx_seq_one_letter_code
_entity_poly.pdbx_strand_id
1 'polypeptide(L)'
;MTKLTPVEKRIQESAFQMVLKKGTAKDAIFQHSVLCQTFLPYRNPGTDIRIWKHKQGNVSLAIQASEAFNPELNDFEFMGLPYGPKARLILAHLNSEAIRKQSKVINVEESMSAFIKRMGLNLDGRTINEVKNQLRRLTTSTLSLGYADNDRGVQVDLKIVKAFDLWFPK
;
A
#
# COMPACT_ATOMS: atom_id res chain seq x y z
N MET A 1 -31.87 -22.43 -15.01
CA MET A 1 -31.05 -21.23 -14.72
C MET A 1 -29.58 -21.61 -14.79
N THR A 2 -28.79 -20.90 -15.60
CA THR A 2 -27.35 -21.15 -15.76
C THR A 2 -26.62 -20.85 -14.44
N LYS A 3 -25.78 -21.77 -13.98
CA LYS A 3 -25.07 -21.64 -12.69
C LYS A 3 -23.98 -20.58 -12.81
N LEU A 4 -24.09 -19.51 -12.02
CA LEU A 4 -23.09 -18.45 -11.95
C LEU A 4 -21.71 -19.01 -11.53
N THR A 5 -20.66 -18.52 -12.19
CA THR A 5 -19.28 -18.77 -11.80
C THR A 5 -18.95 -18.11 -10.45
N PRO A 6 -17.89 -18.54 -9.75
CA PRO A 6 -17.47 -17.92 -8.49
C PRO A 6 -17.10 -16.43 -8.61
N VAL A 7 -16.72 -15.96 -9.79
CA VAL A 7 -16.41 -14.54 -10.05
C VAL A 7 -17.70 -13.74 -10.20
N GLU A 8 -18.63 -14.21 -11.03
CA GLU A 8 -19.93 -13.55 -11.23
C GLU A 8 -20.72 -13.46 -9.93
N LYS A 9 -20.72 -14.51 -9.11
CA LYS A 9 -21.33 -14.49 -7.77
C LYS A 9 -20.75 -13.39 -6.89
N ARG A 10 -19.43 -13.23 -6.87
CA ARG A 10 -18.77 -12.17 -6.08
C ARG A 10 -19.10 -10.77 -6.58
N ILE A 11 -19.20 -10.59 -7.90
CA ILE A 11 -19.59 -9.30 -8.50
C ILE A 11 -21.02 -8.96 -8.11
N GLN A 12 -21.95 -9.90 -8.26
CA GLN A 12 -23.36 -9.69 -7.88
C GLN A 12 -23.52 -9.42 -6.39
N GLU A 13 -22.85 -10.20 -5.53
CA GLU A 13 -22.86 -9.97 -4.09
C GLU A 13 -22.32 -8.59 -3.74
N SER A 14 -21.19 -8.18 -4.34
CA SER A 14 -20.60 -6.86 -4.11
C SER A 14 -21.56 -5.75 -4.55
N ALA A 15 -22.19 -5.88 -5.72
CA ALA A 15 -23.16 -4.92 -6.22
C ALA A 15 -24.37 -4.80 -5.27
N PHE A 16 -24.88 -5.93 -4.77
CA PHE A 16 -25.98 -5.96 -3.81
C PHE A 16 -25.58 -5.27 -2.49
N GLN A 17 -24.39 -5.58 -1.95
CA GLN A 17 -23.89 -4.93 -0.74
C GLN A 17 -23.71 -3.42 -0.92
N MET A 18 -23.24 -2.95 -2.08
CA MET A 18 -23.10 -1.51 -2.36
C MET A 18 -24.46 -0.78 -2.38
N VAL A 19 -25.51 -1.44 -2.87
CA VAL A 19 -26.86 -0.87 -2.87
C VAL A 19 -27.45 -0.83 -1.47
N LEU A 20 -27.30 -1.91 -0.70
CA LEU A 20 -27.81 -2.00 0.68
C LEU A 20 -27.05 -1.09 1.66
N LYS A 21 -25.73 -1.01 1.51
CA LYS A 21 -24.83 -0.23 2.37
C LYS A 21 -24.21 0.88 1.56
N LYS A 22 -25.00 1.90 1.26
CA LYS A 22 -24.50 3.11 0.60
C LYS A 22 -23.36 3.71 1.42
N GLY A 23 -22.21 3.87 0.79
CA GLY A 23 -21.06 4.50 1.42
C GLY A 23 -21.34 5.94 1.81
N THR A 24 -20.85 6.33 2.97
CA THR A 24 -20.87 7.70 3.49
C THR A 24 -19.49 8.33 3.39
N ALA A 25 -19.39 9.62 3.68
CA ALA A 25 -18.09 10.29 3.78
C ALA A 25 -17.14 9.62 4.80
N LYS A 26 -17.68 8.94 5.83
CA LYS A 26 -16.88 8.21 6.82
C LYS A 26 -16.23 6.94 6.24
N ASP A 27 -16.78 6.41 5.16
CA ASP A 27 -16.27 5.22 4.48
C ASP A 27 -15.23 5.57 3.41
N ALA A 28 -14.99 6.86 3.16
CA ALA A 28 -14.03 7.33 2.18
C ALA A 28 -12.60 6.90 2.55
N ILE A 29 -11.89 6.35 1.57
CA ILE A 29 -10.47 6.03 1.62
C ILE A 29 -9.73 7.00 0.71
N PHE A 30 -8.61 7.52 1.18
CA PHE A 30 -7.85 8.55 0.50
C PHE A 30 -6.56 8.00 -0.11
N GLN A 31 -6.22 8.51 -1.29
CA GLN A 31 -4.99 8.20 -2.01
C GLN A 31 -4.33 9.51 -2.46
N HIS A 32 -2.99 9.51 -2.51
CA HIS A 32 -2.24 10.65 -3.03
C HIS A 32 -2.53 10.86 -4.52
N SER A 33 -2.69 12.10 -4.97
CA SER A 33 -3.10 12.44 -6.34
C SER A 33 -2.23 11.80 -7.43
N VAL A 34 -0.90 11.78 -7.25
CA VAL A 34 0.03 11.11 -8.16
C VAL A 34 -0.25 9.60 -8.27
N LEU A 35 -0.64 8.95 -7.17
CA LEU A 35 -1.01 7.53 -7.14
C LEU A 35 -2.43 7.24 -7.65
N CYS A 36 -3.18 8.28 -8.05
CA CYS A 36 -4.40 8.12 -8.84
C CYS A 36 -4.10 8.05 -10.34
N GLN A 37 -2.98 8.61 -10.80
CA GLN A 37 -2.52 8.54 -12.20
C GLN A 37 -1.47 7.46 -12.42
N THR A 38 -0.63 7.22 -11.43
CA THR A 38 0.38 6.15 -11.38
C THR A 38 0.02 5.16 -10.28
N PHE A 39 0.71 4.03 -10.19
CA PHE A 39 0.41 3.01 -9.18
C PHE A 39 1.66 2.23 -8.78
N LEU A 40 1.64 1.62 -7.59
CA LEU A 40 2.62 0.59 -7.22
C LEU A 40 2.55 -0.61 -8.19
N PRO A 41 3.59 -1.43 -8.35
CA PRO A 41 3.54 -2.64 -9.18
C PRO A 41 2.34 -3.56 -8.87
N TYR A 42 1.67 -4.09 -9.90
CA TYR A 42 0.56 -5.07 -9.74
C TYR A 42 1.03 -6.43 -9.26
N ARG A 43 2.17 -6.89 -9.76
CA ARG A 43 2.79 -8.17 -9.42
C ARG A 43 4.17 -7.93 -8.83
N ASN A 44 4.73 -8.96 -8.19
CA ASN A 44 6.10 -8.91 -7.70
C ASN A 44 7.04 -8.67 -8.88
N PRO A 45 7.81 -7.56 -8.90
CA PRO A 45 8.74 -7.29 -9.99
C PRO A 45 9.95 -8.23 -10.02
N GLY A 46 10.22 -8.95 -8.92
CA GLY A 46 11.46 -9.72 -8.75
C GLY A 46 12.37 -9.12 -7.69
N THR A 47 13.43 -9.84 -7.32
CA THR A 47 14.42 -9.44 -6.31
C THR A 47 15.64 -8.74 -6.91
N ASP A 48 15.81 -8.82 -8.23
CA ASP A 48 16.82 -8.15 -9.04
C ASP A 48 16.47 -6.68 -9.30
N ILE A 49 15.18 -6.34 -9.38
CA ILE A 49 14.73 -4.98 -9.65
C ILE A 49 14.87 -4.08 -8.41
N ARG A 50 15.83 -3.14 -8.47
CA ARG A 50 16.07 -2.14 -7.42
C ARG A 50 15.19 -0.90 -7.55
N ILE A 51 14.91 -0.48 -8.79
CA ILE A 51 14.10 0.70 -9.09
C ILE A 51 13.03 0.30 -10.08
N TRP A 52 11.79 0.60 -9.76
CA TRP A 52 10.66 0.43 -10.66
C TRP A 52 10.08 1.79 -11.03
N LYS A 53 9.80 1.98 -12.32
CA LYS A 53 9.30 3.25 -12.87
C LYS A 53 7.97 3.03 -13.57
N HIS A 54 7.09 4.02 -13.45
CA HIS A 54 5.85 4.07 -14.18
C HIS A 54 5.50 5.51 -14.52
N LYS A 55 5.06 5.74 -15.76
CA LYS A 55 4.69 7.05 -16.29
C LYS A 55 3.29 6.98 -16.84
N GLN A 56 2.49 7.99 -16.54
CA GLN A 56 1.17 8.20 -17.12
C GLN A 56 0.99 9.69 -17.42
N GLY A 57 0.86 10.02 -18.72
CA GLY A 57 0.83 11.41 -19.18
C GLY A 57 2.05 12.19 -18.70
N ASN A 58 1.79 13.30 -18.01
CA ASN A 58 2.80 14.22 -17.48
C ASN A 58 3.34 13.80 -16.10
N VAL A 59 2.79 12.74 -15.50
CA VAL A 59 3.18 12.25 -14.17
C VAL A 59 4.08 11.03 -14.30
N SER A 60 5.18 11.01 -13.54
CA SER A 60 6.10 9.88 -13.43
C SER A 60 6.28 9.49 -11.97
N LEU A 61 6.36 8.19 -11.72
CA LEU A 61 6.64 7.59 -10.43
C LEU A 61 7.87 6.70 -10.57
N ALA A 62 8.86 6.87 -9.70
CA ALA A 62 9.88 5.88 -9.45
C ALA A 62 9.79 5.40 -8.01
N ILE A 63 9.98 4.10 -7.81
CA ILE A 63 9.99 3.45 -6.50
C ILE A 63 11.35 2.76 -6.40
N GLN A 64 12.12 3.14 -5.39
CA GLN A 64 13.39 2.53 -5.09
C GLN A 64 13.25 1.66 -3.84
N ALA A 65 13.59 0.39 -3.97
CA ALA A 65 13.70 -0.53 -2.84
C ALA A 65 15.00 -0.26 -2.08
N SER A 66 14.95 -0.43 -0.76
CA SER A 66 16.09 -0.30 0.14
C SER A 66 16.15 -1.51 1.06
N GLU A 67 17.29 -1.65 1.73
CA GLU A 67 17.50 -2.64 2.76
C GLU A 67 16.83 -2.21 4.08
N ALA A 68 16.43 -3.20 4.89
CA ALA A 68 16.03 -3.02 6.28
C ALA A 68 16.99 -3.78 7.18
N PHE A 69 17.25 -3.25 8.36
CA PHE A 69 17.93 -4.01 9.40
C PHE A 69 17.07 -5.22 9.81
N ASN A 70 17.65 -6.41 9.75
CA ASN A 70 17.06 -7.65 10.22
C ASN A 70 17.78 -8.09 11.52
N PRO A 71 17.12 -8.00 12.69
CA PRO A 71 17.73 -8.39 13.97
C PRO A 71 18.13 -9.87 14.06
N GLU A 72 17.49 -10.76 13.30
CA GLU A 72 17.81 -12.19 13.31
C GLU A 72 19.12 -12.48 12.57
N LEU A 73 19.40 -11.72 11.52
CA LEU A 73 20.66 -11.79 10.77
C LEU A 73 21.75 -10.88 11.36
N ASN A 74 21.36 -9.95 12.25
CA ASN A 74 22.19 -8.85 12.71
C ASN A 74 22.85 -8.07 11.56
N ASP A 75 22.12 -7.93 10.45
CA ASP A 75 22.59 -7.30 9.22
C ASP A 75 21.41 -6.70 8.43
N PHE A 76 21.72 -5.97 7.37
CA PHE A 76 20.76 -5.40 6.44
C PHE A 76 20.29 -6.45 5.42
N GLU A 77 18.97 -6.59 5.28
CA GLU A 77 18.33 -7.47 4.31
C GLU A 77 17.62 -6.65 3.23
N PHE A 78 17.85 -7.00 1.97
CA PHE A 78 17.16 -6.36 0.85
C PHE A 78 15.68 -6.74 0.80
N MET A 79 14.79 -5.80 1.11
CA MET A 79 13.34 -6.06 1.20
C MET A 79 12.64 -6.21 -0.16
N GLY A 80 13.22 -5.67 -1.23
CA GLY A 80 12.55 -5.57 -2.54
C GLY A 80 11.44 -4.52 -2.59
N LEU A 81 10.82 -4.38 -3.77
CA LEU A 81 9.81 -3.35 -4.01
C LEU A 81 8.43 -3.73 -3.42
N PRO A 82 7.63 -2.76 -2.96
CA PRO A 82 6.24 -3.00 -2.58
C PRO A 82 5.39 -3.28 -3.81
N TYR A 83 4.45 -4.22 -3.72
CA TYR A 83 3.60 -4.63 -4.84
C TYR A 83 2.26 -5.19 -4.39
N GLY A 84 1.36 -5.32 -5.37
CA GLY A 84 0.12 -6.05 -5.19
C GLY A 84 -0.94 -5.31 -4.36
N PRO A 85 -2.08 -5.97 -4.12
CA PRO A 85 -3.22 -5.33 -3.48
C PRO A 85 -2.95 -4.94 -2.03
N LYS A 86 -2.22 -5.76 -1.26
CA LYS A 86 -1.95 -5.48 0.17
C LYS A 86 -1.13 -4.19 0.36
N ALA A 87 -0.08 -3.98 -0.44
CA ALA A 87 0.69 -2.74 -0.36
C ALA A 87 -0.16 -1.49 -0.65
N ARG A 88 -1.03 -1.55 -1.67
CA ARG A 88 -1.92 -0.43 -1.99
C ARG A 88 -2.95 -0.18 -0.90
N LEU A 89 -3.53 -1.23 -0.31
CA LEU A 89 -4.48 -1.13 0.79
C LEU A 89 -3.83 -0.50 2.02
N ILE A 90 -2.62 -0.94 2.39
CA ILE A 90 -1.85 -0.36 3.49
C ILE A 90 -1.66 1.14 3.26
N LEU A 91 -1.16 1.53 2.08
CA LEU A 91 -0.89 2.94 1.78
C LEU A 91 -2.15 3.81 1.80
N ALA A 92 -3.23 3.33 1.20
CA ALA A 92 -4.51 4.02 1.21
C ALA A 92 -5.08 4.16 2.63
N HIS A 93 -4.90 3.13 3.47
CA HIS A 93 -5.30 3.18 4.88
C HIS A 93 -4.46 4.21 5.66
N LEU A 94 -3.14 4.20 5.52
CA LEU A 94 -2.25 5.16 6.18
C LEU A 94 -2.57 6.61 5.77
N ASN A 95 -2.79 6.86 4.48
CA ASN A 95 -3.21 8.18 3.99
C ASN A 95 -4.55 8.62 4.59
N SER A 96 -5.50 7.68 4.68
CA SER A 96 -6.82 7.95 5.26
C SER A 96 -6.73 8.28 6.75
N GLU A 97 -5.94 7.52 7.51
CA GLU A 97 -5.71 7.80 8.92
C GLU A 97 -5.02 9.15 9.13
N ALA A 98 -4.05 9.48 8.28
CA ALA A 98 -3.36 10.77 8.36
C ALA A 98 -4.30 11.95 8.14
N ILE A 99 -5.21 11.84 7.16
CA ILE A 99 -6.21 12.87 6.87
C ILE A 99 -7.26 12.92 7.98
N ARG A 100 -7.79 11.79 8.44
CA ARG A 100 -8.83 11.76 9.49
C ARG A 100 -8.32 12.29 10.82
N LYS A 101 -7.08 11.95 11.19
CA LYS A 101 -6.45 12.38 12.44
C LYS A 101 -5.71 13.72 12.31
N GLN A 102 -5.63 14.30 11.11
CA GLN A 102 -4.82 15.49 10.79
C GLN A 102 -3.39 15.38 11.36
N SER A 103 -2.80 14.19 11.24
CA SER A 103 -1.51 13.86 11.85
C SER A 103 -0.69 12.98 10.92
N LYS A 104 0.59 13.32 10.78
CA LYS A 104 1.59 12.47 10.09
C LYS A 104 2.12 11.34 10.97
N VAL A 105 1.73 11.30 12.25
CA VAL A 105 2.07 10.24 13.19
C VAL A 105 0.83 9.35 13.32
N ILE A 106 0.93 8.14 12.76
CA ILE A 106 -0.15 7.16 12.77
C ILE A 106 0.18 6.10 13.82
N ASN A 107 -0.65 6.01 14.85
CA ASN A 107 -0.57 4.91 15.79
C ASN A 107 -1.12 3.65 15.10
N VAL A 108 -0.26 2.65 14.88
CA VAL A 108 -0.61 1.38 14.23
C VAL A 108 -1.08 0.37 15.27
N GLU A 109 -2.01 0.81 16.12
CA GLU A 109 -2.76 -0.02 17.09
C GLU A 109 -1.94 -0.89 18.05
N GLU A 110 -2.65 -1.51 19.00
CA GLU A 110 -2.05 -2.42 19.99
C GLU A 110 -1.54 -3.72 19.36
N SER A 111 -1.95 -4.06 18.12
CA SER A 111 -1.44 -5.23 17.41
C SER A 111 -1.60 -5.16 15.89
N MET A 112 -0.73 -5.89 15.17
CA MET A 112 -0.85 -6.13 13.72
C MET A 112 -2.21 -6.71 13.33
N SER A 113 -2.78 -7.59 14.16
CA SER A 113 -4.10 -8.18 13.94
C SER A 113 -5.21 -7.13 13.97
N ALA A 114 -5.14 -6.16 14.89
CA ALA A 114 -6.10 -5.05 14.94
C ALA A 114 -5.97 -4.15 13.69
N PHE A 115 -4.74 -3.90 13.24
CA PHE A 115 -4.48 -3.15 12.01
C PHE A 115 -5.06 -3.86 10.76
N ILE A 116 -4.83 -5.17 10.62
CA ILE A 116 -5.35 -5.97 9.51
C ILE A 116 -6.88 -5.99 9.50
N LYS A 117 -7.51 -6.17 10.66
CA LYS A 117 -8.98 -6.12 10.79
C LYS A 117 -9.56 -4.78 10.33
N ARG A 118 -8.93 -3.65 10.66
CA ARG A 118 -9.39 -2.32 10.22
C ARG A 118 -9.30 -2.10 8.72
N MET A 119 -8.34 -2.74 8.06
CA MET A 119 -8.28 -2.75 6.60
C MET A 119 -9.36 -3.65 5.96
N GLY A 120 -10.22 -4.29 6.76
CA GLY A 120 -11.27 -5.18 6.27
C GLY A 120 -10.73 -6.53 5.76
N LEU A 121 -9.57 -6.95 6.25
CA LEU A 121 -8.91 -8.20 5.86
C LEU A 121 -9.13 -9.30 6.91
N ASN A 122 -9.17 -10.54 6.43
CA ASN A 122 -9.27 -11.72 7.29
C ASN A 122 -7.95 -11.96 8.05
N LEU A 123 -8.06 -12.52 9.26
CA LEU A 123 -6.91 -12.90 10.08
C LEU A 123 -6.50 -14.35 9.85
N ASP A 124 -6.08 -14.67 8.64
CA ASP A 124 -5.38 -15.92 8.35
C ASP A 124 -3.87 -15.70 8.32
N GLY A 125 -3.09 -16.74 8.63
CA GLY A 125 -1.63 -16.64 8.73
C GLY A 125 -0.97 -16.15 7.44
N ARG A 126 -1.52 -16.51 6.28
CA ARG A 126 -1.02 -16.05 4.98
C ARG A 126 -1.26 -14.54 4.81
N THR A 127 -2.47 -14.05 5.07
CA THR A 127 -2.79 -12.62 5.00
C THR A 127 -1.93 -11.81 5.96
N ILE A 128 -1.72 -12.29 7.19
CA ILE A 128 -0.87 -11.64 8.19
C ILE A 128 0.57 -11.52 7.66
N ASN A 129 1.14 -12.61 7.14
CA ASN A 129 2.50 -12.61 6.61
C ASN A 129 2.64 -11.72 5.37
N GLU A 130 1.67 -11.73 4.46
CA GLU A 130 1.65 -10.86 3.29
C GLU A 130 1.59 -9.38 3.68
N VAL A 131 0.75 -9.01 4.65
CA VAL A 131 0.67 -7.63 5.15
C VAL A 131 1.97 -7.22 5.82
N LYS A 132 2.54 -8.04 6.71
CA LYS A 132 3.84 -7.78 7.36
C LYS A 132 4.95 -7.53 6.31
N ASN A 133 5.05 -8.40 5.31
CA ASN A 133 6.04 -8.29 4.24
C ASN A 133 5.85 -6.99 3.42
N GLN A 134 4.63 -6.70 2.97
CA GLN A 134 4.37 -5.49 2.19
C GLN A 134 4.53 -4.20 3.00
N LEU A 135 4.22 -4.24 4.29
CA LEU A 135 4.44 -3.10 5.18
C LEU A 135 5.94 -2.81 5.33
N ARG A 136 6.78 -3.83 5.57
CA ARG A 136 8.24 -3.67 5.60
C ARG A 136 8.78 -3.10 4.28
N ARG A 137 8.32 -3.61 3.13
CA ARG A 137 8.71 -3.11 1.80
C ARG A 137 8.32 -1.65 1.59
N LEU A 138 7.11 -1.26 2.02
CA LEU A 138 6.65 0.13 1.94
C LEU A 138 7.46 1.05 2.84
N THR A 139 7.80 0.61 4.05
CA THR A 139 8.50 1.45 5.04
C THR A 139 9.95 1.70 4.65
N THR A 140 10.58 0.78 3.91
CA THR A 140 11.97 0.96 3.43
C THR A 140 12.06 1.67 2.09
N SER A 141 10.99 1.66 1.28
CA SER A 141 11.04 2.20 -0.07
C SER A 141 11.00 3.72 -0.10
N THR A 142 11.71 4.30 -1.07
CA THR A 142 11.63 5.73 -1.40
C THR A 142 10.87 5.92 -2.70
N LEU A 143 9.92 6.85 -2.71
CA LEU A 143 9.14 7.21 -3.89
C LEU A 143 9.64 8.54 -4.43
N SER A 144 9.94 8.59 -5.72
CA SER A 144 10.22 9.81 -6.46
C SER A 144 9.05 10.12 -7.36
N LEU A 145 8.42 11.28 -7.16
CA LEU A 145 7.30 11.75 -7.94
C LEU A 145 7.79 12.85 -8.88
N GLY A 146 7.66 12.63 -10.17
CA GLY A 146 7.95 13.61 -11.21
C GLY A 146 6.68 14.13 -11.86
N TYR A 147 6.65 15.43 -12.14
CA TYR A 147 5.67 16.05 -13.02
C TYR A 147 6.42 16.90 -14.05
N ALA A 148 6.09 16.72 -15.34
CA ALA A 148 6.70 17.47 -16.42
C ALA A 148 5.63 18.12 -17.29
N ASP A 149 5.75 19.43 -17.48
CA ASP A 149 5.02 20.20 -18.48
C ASP A 149 6.02 20.79 -19.49
N ASN A 150 5.54 21.34 -20.61
CA ASN A 150 6.36 21.70 -21.79
C ASN A 150 7.64 22.51 -21.48
N ASP A 151 7.63 23.35 -20.44
CA ASP A 151 8.75 24.21 -20.07
C ASP A 151 9.41 23.88 -18.72
N ARG A 152 8.83 22.98 -17.90
CA ARG A 152 9.29 22.74 -16.52
C ARG A 152 9.07 21.31 -16.03
N GLY A 153 10.10 20.74 -15.41
CA GLY A 153 10.02 19.50 -14.64
C GLY A 153 10.14 19.77 -13.14
N VAL A 154 9.26 19.17 -12.34
CA VAL A 154 9.32 19.15 -10.88
C VAL A 154 9.48 17.72 -10.42
N GLN A 155 10.41 17.48 -9.49
CA GLN A 155 10.55 16.20 -8.81
C GLN A 155 10.50 16.40 -7.30
N VAL A 156 9.80 15.51 -6.61
CA VAL A 156 9.76 15.42 -5.15
C VAL A 156 10.02 13.98 -4.74
N ASP A 157 10.99 13.80 -3.86
CA ASP A 157 11.28 12.51 -3.25
C ASP A 157 10.63 12.43 -1.86
N LEU A 158 10.00 11.29 -1.58
CA LEU A 158 9.32 11.03 -0.31
C LEU A 158 9.60 9.61 0.18
N LYS A 159 9.95 9.50 1.46
CA LYS A 159 9.82 8.25 2.20
C LYS A 159 8.40 8.16 2.75
N ILE A 160 7.67 7.10 2.39
CA ILE A 160 6.28 6.90 2.84
C ILE A 160 6.23 6.83 4.36
N VAL A 161 7.18 6.11 4.97
CA VAL A 161 7.31 5.99 6.42
C VAL A 161 8.71 6.42 6.82
N LYS A 162 8.80 7.45 7.68
CA LYS A 162 10.10 8.01 8.13
C LYS A 162 10.75 7.16 9.21
N ALA A 163 9.95 6.63 10.11
CA ALA A 163 10.35 5.74 11.18
C ALA A 163 9.19 4.79 11.45
N PHE A 164 9.52 3.52 11.68
CA PHE A 164 8.52 2.53 11.99
C PHE A 164 9.03 1.63 13.10
N ASP A 165 8.36 1.70 14.25
CA ASP A 165 8.62 0.82 15.38
C ASP A 165 7.67 -0.37 15.26
N LEU A 166 8.20 -1.49 14.76
CA LEU A 166 7.47 -2.74 14.72
C LEU A 166 7.87 -3.59 15.90
N TRP A 167 6.95 -3.75 16.84
CA TRP A 167 6.92 -4.95 17.65
C TRP A 167 6.68 -6.14 16.70
N PHE A 168 7.71 -6.92 16.43
CA PHE A 168 7.57 -8.29 15.95
C PHE A 168 7.68 -9.24 17.14
N PRO A 169 6.68 -9.34 18.04
CA PRO A 169 6.62 -10.49 18.91
C PRO A 169 6.45 -11.72 18.01
N LYS A 170 7.15 -12.80 18.39
CA LYS A 170 7.18 -14.09 17.72
C LYS A 170 5.78 -14.59 17.35
#